data_AF-A0ABD4PUW5-F1
#
_entry.id   AF-A0ABD4PUW5-F1
#
_cell.length_a   1.000
_cell.length_b   1.000
_cell.length_c   1.000
_cell.angle_alpha   90.00
_cell.angle_beta   90.00
_cell.angle_gamma   90.00
#
_symmetry.space_group_name_H-M   'P 1'
#
loop_
_entity.id
_entity.type
_entity.pdbx_description
1 polymer ?
#
loop_
_entity_poly.entity_id
_entity_poly.type
_entity_poly.pdbx_seq_one_letter_code
_entity_poly.pdbx_strand_id
1 'polypeptide(L)' 'MAAKLDKNSKELVQDLLKLQGVEYIDWLNKKHQEVITKNTKIIRNCVKNEIKNSN' A
#
# COMPACT_ATOMS: atom_id res chain seq x y z
N MET A 1 7.96 -6.25 -19.32
CA MET A 1 7.68 -4.84 -19.67
C MET A 1 7.56 -4.06 -18.37
N ALA A 2 8.62 -3.37 -17.96
CA ALA A 2 8.60 -2.54 -16.76
C ALA A 2 7.66 -1.37 -17.02
N ALA A 3 6.61 -1.23 -16.20
CA ALA A 3 5.71 -0.09 -16.24
C ALA A 3 6.54 1.17 -16.00
N LYS A 4 6.88 1.89 -17.07
CA LYS A 4 7.27 3.30 -16.99
C LYS A 4 6.06 4.00 -16.40
N LEU A 5 6.03 4.08 -15.08
CA LEU A 5 5.01 4.79 -14.34
C LEU A 5 5.06 6.23 -14.85
N ASP A 6 4.11 6.56 -15.73
CA ASP A 6 3.99 7.83 -16.43
C ASP A 6 4.35 8.95 -15.46
N LYS A 7 5.41 9.73 -15.77
CA LYS A 7 5.81 10.91 -14.98
C LYS A 7 4.58 11.78 -14.67
N ASN A 8 3.68 11.86 -15.64
CA ASN A 8 2.39 12.51 -15.58
C ASN A 8 1.50 12.03 -14.42
N SER A 9 1.46 10.73 -14.13
CA SER A 9 0.64 10.18 -13.05
C SER A 9 1.21 10.53 -11.67
N LYS A 10 2.53 10.55 -11.51
CA LYS A 10 3.16 10.97 -10.26
C LYS A 10 2.94 12.45 -10.00
N GLU A 11 3.10 13.28 -11.03
CA GLU A 11 2.87 14.72 -10.92
C GLU A 11 1.40 15.03 -10.62
N LEU A 12 0.45 14.36 -11.28
CA LEU A 12 -0.98 14.50 -10.98
C LEU A 12 -1.32 14.12 -9.54
N VAL A 13 -0.80 12.99 -9.05
CA VAL A 13 -1.04 12.57 -7.67
C VAL A 13 -0.42 13.57 -6.68
N GLN A 14 0.78 14.06 -6.97
CA GLN A 14 1.43 15.04 -6.11
C GLN A 14 0.67 16.38 -6.11
N ASP A 15 0.14 16.83 -7.23
CA ASP A 15 -0.65 18.06 -7.34
C ASP A 15 -2.01 17.92 -6.62
N LEU A 16 -2.71 16.80 -6.82
CA LEU A 16 -3.94 16.47 -6.11
C LEU A 16 -3.73 16.41 -4.59
N LEU A 17 -2.63 15.79 -4.14
CA LEU A 17 -2.32 15.71 -2.71
C LEU A 17 -1.95 17.08 -2.13
N LYS A 18 -1.21 17.92 -2.87
CA LYS A 18 -0.97 19.31 -2.49
C LYS A 18 -2.26 20.11 -2.34
N LEU A 19 -3.22 19.95 -3.26
CA LEU A 19 -4.54 20.59 -3.16
C LEU A 19 -5.31 20.13 -1.92
N GLN A 20 -5.13 18.88 -1.51
CA GLN A 20 -5.72 18.33 -0.28
C GLN A 20 -4.91 18.68 0.98
N GLY A 21 -3.78 19.39 0.86
CA GLY A 21 -2.89 19.70 1.97
C GLY A 21 -2.13 18.48 2.53
N VAL A 22 -2.06 17.39 1.77
CA VAL A 22 -1.38 16.15 2.17
C VAL A 22 -0.04 16.06 1.47
N GLU A 23 1.04 15.79 2.21
CA GLU A 23 2.34 15.54 1.60
C GLU A 23 2.36 14.19 0.88
N TYR A 24 2.97 14.17 -0.30
CA TYR A 24 3.12 12.95 -1.10
C TYR A 24 3.80 11.81 -0.33
N ILE A 25 4.78 12.15 0.52
CA ILE A 25 5.49 11.19 1.37
C ILE A 25 4.56 10.59 2.43
N ASP A 26 3.72 11.40 3.07
CA ASP A 26 2.80 10.95 4.10
C ASP A 26 1.71 10.03 3.52
N TRP A 27 1.16 10.41 2.36
CA TRP A 27 0.23 9.56 1.61
C TRP A 27 0.86 8.22 1.21
N LEU A 28 2.10 8.24 0.72
CA LEU A 28 2.85 7.03 0.38
C LEU A 28 3.06 6.14 1.59
N ASN A 29 3.47 6.71 2.72
CA ASN A 29 3.66 5.98 3.97
C ASN A 29 2.37 5.34 4.45
N LYS A 30 1.25 6.08 4.39
CA LYS A 30 -0.07 5.55 4.73
C LYS A 30 -0.48 4.40 3.83
N LYS A 31 -0.23 4.52 2.51
CA LYS A 31 -0.50 3.43 1.56
C LYS A 31 0.37 2.20 1.80
N HIS A 32 1.65 2.39 2.11
CA HIS A 32 2.53 1.29 2.51
C HIS A 32 2.02 0.60 3.78
N GLN A 33 1.67 1.36 4.81
CA GLN A 33 1.13 0.82 6.06
C GLN A 33 -0.21 0.11 5.86
N GLU A 34 -1.08 0.60 4.98
CA GLU A 34 -2.35 -0.03 4.64
C GLU A 34 -2.15 -1.37 3.93
N VAL A 35 -1.22 -1.43 2.97
CA VAL A 35 -0.83 -2.67 2.27
C VAL A 35 -0.18 -3.66 3.23
N ILE A 36 0.76 -3.20 4.06
CA ILE A 36 1.41 -4.02 5.09
C ILE A 36 0.35 -4.55 6.05
N THR A 37 -0.53 -3.71 6.60
CA THR A 37 -1.56 -4.15 7.54
C THR A 37 -2.52 -5.15 6.91
N LYS A 38 -2.93 -4.92 5.66
CA LYS A 38 -3.81 -5.83 4.91
C LYS A 38 -3.12 -7.18 4.68
N ASN A 39 -1.86 -7.15 4.25
CA ASN A 39 -1.08 -8.36 3.98
C ASN A 39 -0.64 -9.07 5.27
N THR A 40 -0.31 -8.36 6.34
CA THR A 40 0.00 -8.93 7.66
C THR A 40 -1.23 -9.59 8.25
N LYS A 41 -2.44 -9.03 8.07
CA LYS A 41 -3.68 -9.73 8.44
C LYS A 41 -3.87 -11.00 7.62
N ILE A 42 -3.60 -10.96 6.32
CA ILE A 42 -3.68 -12.13 5.44
C ILE A 42 -2.64 -13.19 5.84
N ILE A 43 -1.36 -12.81 6.02
CA ILE A 43 -0.28 -13.71 6.45
C ILE A 43 -0.62 -14.29 7.82
N ARG A 44 -1.03 -13.47 8.79
CA ARG A 44 -1.42 -13.95 10.13
C ARG A 44 -2.64 -14.87 10.07
N ASN A 45 -3.59 -14.61 9.20
CA ASN A 45 -4.77 -15.47 9.02
C ASN A 45 -4.40 -16.77 8.30
N CYS A 46 -3.47 -16.73 7.34
CA CYS A 46 -2.96 -17.90 6.61
C CYS A 46 -2.14 -18.79 7.55
N VAL A 47 -1.18 -18.20 8.29
CA VAL A 47 -0.39 -18.90 9.32
C VAL A 47 -1.28 -19.50 10.40
N LYS A 48 -2.32 -18.79 10.85
CA LYS A 48 -3.29 -19.36 11.81
C LYS A 48 -4.14 -20.48 11.22
N ASN A 49 -4.47 -20.44 9.92
CA ASN A 49 -5.20 -21.52 9.25
C ASN A 49 -4.32 -22.77 9.05
N GLU A 50 -3.05 -22.59 8.70
CA GLU A 50 -2.09 -23.70 8.56
C GLU A 50 -1.84 -24.39 9.92
N ILE A 51 -1.69 -23.62 11.01
CA ILE A 51 -1.52 -24.18 12.36
C ILE A 51 -2.77 -24.94 12.83
N LYS A 52 -3.97 -24.54 12.39
CA LYS A 52 -5.22 -25.25 12.71
C LYS A 52 -5.47 -26.49 11.86
N ASN A 53 -4.84 -26.60 10.69
CA ASN A 53 -5.02 -27.73 9.77
C ASN A 53 -3.93 -28.81 9.91
N SER A 54 -2.96 -28.63 10.81
CA SER A 54 -1.96 -29.63 11.17
C SER A 54 -2.28 -30.44 12.44
N ASN A 55 -3.56 -30.52 12.85
CA ASN A 55 -4.00 -31.33 13.99
C ASN A 55 -5.01 -32.39 13.57
#